data_AF-A0A928I435-F1
#
_entry.id   AF-A0A928I435-F1
#
_cell.length_a   1.000
_cell.length_b   1.000
_cell.length_c   1.000
_cell.angle_alpha   90.00
_cell.angle_beta   90.00
_cell.angle_gamma   90.00
#
_symmetry.space_group_name_H-M   'P 1'
#
loop_
_entity.id
_entity.type
_entity.pdbx_description
1 polymer ?
#
loop_
_entity_poly.entity_id
_entity_poly.type
_entity_poly.pdbx_seq_one_letter_code
_entity_poly.pdbx_strand_id
1 'polypeptide(L)' 'MYKCLCCKCETLPVPAEKAIAYICPECRWENDVFISSDDEPSSENRGLTLNMARENYKKYGTVFV' A
#
# COMPACT_ATOMS: atom_id res chain seq x y z
N MET A 1 13.18 0.89 9.78
CA MET A 1 12.01 0.37 9.03
C MET A 1 10.93 1.43 9.08
N TYR A 2 10.15 1.61 8.01
CA TYR A 2 9.08 2.60 7.94
C TYR A 2 7.71 1.93 7.75
N LYS A 3 6.64 2.63 8.12
CA LYS A 3 5.27 2.08 8.10
C LYS A 3 4.72 2.02 6.69
N CYS A 4 4.16 0.88 6.30
CA CYS A 4 3.37 0.76 5.09
C CYS A 4 2.19 1.75 5.12
N LEU A 5 1.94 2.43 4.00
CA LEU A 5 0.85 3.40 3.90
C LEU A 5 -0.54 2.77 4.03
N CYS A 6 -0.68 1.49 3.70
CA CYS A 6 -1.90 0.69 3.82
C CYS A 6 -2.05 0.09 5.24
N CYS A 7 -1.32 -0.99 5.56
CA CYS A 7 -1.54 -1.75 6.80
C CYS A 7 -0.87 -1.21 8.06
N LYS A 8 -0.01 -0.19 7.94
CA LYS A 8 0.78 0.41 9.02
C LYS A 8 1.84 -0.51 9.66
N CYS A 9 2.00 -1.75 9.21
CA CYS A 9 3.13 -2.61 9.59
C CYS A 9 4.48 -1.99 9.17
N GLU A 10 5.50 -2.15 10.00
CA GLU A 10 6.86 -1.67 9.72
C GLU A 10 7.54 -2.59 8.70
N THR A 11 7.41 -2.27 7.42
CA THR A 11 7.86 -3.11 6.29
C THR A 11 8.68 -2.35 5.27
N LEU A 12 8.43 -1.05 5.10
CA LEU A 12 9.15 -0.27 4.12
C LEU A 12 10.65 -0.18 4.50
N PRO A 13 11.57 -0.48 3.58
CA PRO A 13 13.01 -0.45 3.85
C PRO A 13 13.57 0.97 3.94
N VAL A 14 12.85 1.95 3.38
CA VAL A 14 13.18 3.39 3.30
C VAL A 14 11.90 4.21 3.49
N PRO A 15 11.96 5.55 3.67
CA PRO A 15 10.76 6.39 3.71
C PRO A 15 9.85 6.17 2.51
N ALA A 16 8.55 6.38 2.67
CA ALA A 16 7.54 6.07 1.65
C ALA A 16 7.80 6.81 0.33
N GLU A 17 8.31 8.03 0.38
CA GLU A 17 8.63 8.86 -0.79
C GLU A 17 9.80 8.31 -1.61
N LYS A 18 10.55 7.35 -1.03
CA LYS A 18 11.72 6.69 -1.65
C LYS A 18 11.51 5.20 -1.88
N ALA A 19 10.44 4.61 -1.36
CA ALA A 19 10.15 3.17 -1.45
C ALA A 19 9.41 2.83 -2.76
N ILE A 20 9.93 3.29 -3.90
CA ILE A 20 9.28 3.17 -5.21
C ILE A 20 9.04 1.69 -5.55
N ALA A 21 7.82 1.35 -5.96
CA ALA A 21 7.43 -0.02 -6.37
C ALA A 21 7.67 -1.10 -5.29
N TYR A 22 7.83 -0.70 -4.02
CA TYR A 22 7.97 -1.66 -2.93
C TYR A 22 6.61 -2.28 -2.59
N ILE A 23 6.52 -3.61 -2.66
CA ILE A 23 5.30 -4.35 -2.32
C ILE A 23 5.37 -4.78 -0.86
N CYS A 24 4.43 -4.31 -0.05
CA CYS A 24 4.33 -4.70 1.36
C CYS A 24 4.07 -6.21 1.49
N PRO A 25 4.90 -6.98 2.22
CA PRO A 25 4.69 -8.42 2.41
C PRO A 25 3.42 -8.72 3.21
N GLU A 26 3.00 -7.79 4.07
CA GLU A 26 1.86 -7.97 4.98
C GLU A 26 0.50 -7.69 4.33
N CYS A 27 0.41 -6.76 3.37
CA CYS A 27 -0.86 -6.34 2.78
C CYS A 27 -0.88 -6.25 1.26
N ARG A 28 0.24 -6.55 0.60
CA ARG A 28 0.41 -6.57 -0.86
C ARG A 28 0.17 -5.24 -1.58
N TRP A 29 -0.04 -4.15 -0.84
CA TRP A 29 -0.02 -2.79 -1.41
C TRP A 29 1.35 -2.50 -1.98
N GLU A 30 1.38 -2.13 -3.27
CA GLU A 30 2.57 -1.60 -3.92
C GLU A 30 2.65 -0.10 -3.64
N ASN A 31 3.79 0.35 -3.13
CA ASN A 31 3.99 1.74 -2.77
C ASN A 31 4.16 2.60 -4.03
N ASP A 32 3.03 3.15 -4.45
CA ASP A 32 2.90 4.08 -5.57
C ASP A 32 3.23 5.51 -5.10
N VAL A 33 4.39 6.03 -5.53
CA VAL A 33 4.85 7.38 -5.20
C VAL A 33 4.34 8.44 -6.19
N PHE A 34 3.59 8.03 -7.21
CA PHE A 34 3.12 8.91 -8.28
C PHE A 34 1.71 9.42 -8.03
N ILE A 35 0.93 8.75 -7.18
CA ILE A 35 -0.37 9.25 -6.73
C ILE A 35 -0.20 10.46 -5.80
N SER A 36 -1.09 11.44 -5.98
CA SER A 36 -1.10 12.71 -5.25
C SER A 36 -2.05 12.73 -4.05
N SER A 37 -2.93 11.73 -3.93
CA SER A 37 -3.85 11.60 -2.81
C SER A 37 -4.23 10.15 -2.51
N ASP A 38 -4.73 9.91 -1.29
CA ASP A 38 -5.18 8.58 -0.86
C ASP A 38 -6.45 8.08 -1.58
N ASP A 39 -7.15 8.98 -2.29
CA ASP A 39 -8.37 8.72 -3.08
C ASP A 39 -8.10 8.68 -4.59
N GLU A 40 -6.85 8.88 -5.01
CA GLU A 40 -6.45 8.73 -6.41
C GLU A 40 -6.29 7.24 -6.76
N PRO A 41 -6.86 6.77 -7.89
CA PRO A 41 -6.65 5.40 -8.36
C PRO A 41 -5.18 5.13 -8.69
N SER A 42 -4.58 4.12 -8.04
CA SER A 42 -3.20 3.70 -8.34
C SER A 42 -3.19 2.68 -9.48
N SER A 43 -2.43 2.98 -10.54
CA SER A 43 -2.27 2.07 -11.68
C SER A 43 -1.55 0.77 -11.28
N GLU A 44 -0.55 0.86 -10.42
CA GLU A 44 0.20 -0.28 -9.87
C GLU A 44 -0.68 -1.18 -8.98
N ASN A 45 -1.72 -0.61 -8.35
CA ASN A 45 -2.67 -1.35 -7.52
C ASN A 45 -4.00 -1.64 -8.24
N ARG A 46 -3.97 -1.82 -9.57
CA ARG A 46 -5.13 -2.21 -10.39
C ARG A 46 -6.33 -1.25 -10.29
N GLY A 47 -6.05 0.05 -10.14
CA GLY A 47 -7.05 1.10 -10.02
C GLY A 47 -7.67 1.25 -8.64
N LEU A 48 -7.18 0.53 -7.61
CA LEU A 48 -7.60 0.76 -6.23
C LEU A 48 -7.02 2.07 -5.70
N THR A 49 -7.78 2.77 -4.89
CA THR A 49 -7.27 3.86 -4.06
C THR A 49 -6.64 3.30 -2.79
N LEU A 50 -5.77 4.07 -2.15
CA LEU A 50 -5.15 3.66 -0.89
C LEU A 50 -6.20 3.54 0.23
N ASN A 51 -7.23 4.38 0.24
CA ASN A 51 -8.35 4.25 1.17
C ASN A 51 -9.13 2.95 0.96
N MET A 52 -9.43 2.57 -0.29
CA MET A 52 -10.05 1.28 -0.59
C MET A 52 -9.17 0.11 -0.13
N ALA A 53 -7.85 0.18 -0.34
CA ALA A 53 -6.93 -0.85 0.13
C ALA A 53 -6.90 -0.98 1.66
N ARG A 54 -6.93 0.14 2.39
CA ARG A 54 -7.03 0.14 3.86
C ARG A 54 -8.31 -0.52 4.35
N GLU A 55 -9.45 -0.20 3.75
CA GLU A 55 -10.74 -0.81 4.09
C GLU A 55 -10.77 -2.31 3.75
N ASN A 56 -10.22 -2.70 2.59
CA ASN A 56 -10.08 -4.10 2.23
C ASN A 56 -9.20 -4.86 3.22
N TYR A 57 -8.06 -4.30 3.61
CA TYR A 57 -7.18 -4.93 4.60
C TYR A 57 -7.87 -5.08 5.96
N LYS A 58 -8.62 -4.08 6.43
CA LYS A 58 -9.41 -4.19 7.68
C LYS A 58 -10.48 -5.28 7.58
N LYS A 59 -11.14 -5.40 6.43
CA LYS A 59 -12.28 -6.31 6.24
C LYS A 59 -11.87 -7.76 5.98
N TYR A 60 -10.80 -7.96 5.22
CA TYR A 60 -10.41 -9.28 4.70
C TYR A 60 -9.04 -9.74 5.19
N GLY A 61 -8.23 -8.86 5.77
CA GLY A 61 -6.81 -9.11 6.02
C GLY A 61 -6.07 -9.38 4.71
N THR A 62 -5.04 -10.21 4.79
CA THR A 62 -4.32 -10.73 3.63
C THR A 62 -4.63 -12.21 3.49
N VAL A 63 -5.22 -12.58 2.37
CA VAL A 63 -5.43 -13.98 2.00
C VAL A 63 -4.32 -14.36 1.03
N PHE A 64 -3.43 -15.27 1.44
CA PHE A 64 -2.50 -15.92 0.53
C PHE A 64 -3.28 -16.96 -0.27
N VAL A 65 -3.62 -16.64 -1.52
CA VAL A 65 -4.09 -17.59 -2.53
C VAL A 65 -3.00 -17.80 -3.57
#